data_AF-A0A835QL19-F1
#
_entry.id   AF-A0A835QL19-F1
#
_cell.length_a   1.000
_cell.length_b   1.000
_cell.length_c   1.000
_cell.angle_alpha   90.00
_cell.angle_beta   90.00
_cell.angle_gamma   90.00
#
_symmetry.space_group_name_H-M   'P 1'
#
loop_
_entity.id
_entity.type
_entity.pdbx_description
1 polymer ?
#
loop_
_entity_poly.entity_id
_entity_poly.type
_entity_poly.pdbx_seq_one_letter_code
_entity_poly.pdbx_strand_id
1 'polypeptide(L)' 'MKHKECEENGECDQRSIHFLRFIVHMLDNTHMFVQPHVADMIRSKISEFRDQNTYEKPA' A
#
# COMPACT_ATOMS: atom_id res chain seq x y z
N MET A 1 17.97 -13.57 -0.30
CA MET A 1 17.29 -12.79 -1.37
C MET A 1 16.21 -13.69 -1.95
N LYS A 2 14.93 -13.36 -1.80
CA LYS A 2 13.86 -14.14 -2.45
C LYS A 2 13.44 -13.38 -3.69
N HIS A 3 13.77 -13.93 -4.85
CA HIS A 3 13.29 -13.46 -6.14
C HIS A 3 11.78 -13.68 -6.19
N LYS A 4 11.03 -12.66 -6.59
CA LYS A 4 9.62 -12.80 -6.93
C LYS A 4 9.57 -13.04 -8.44
N GLU A 5 9.30 -14.27 -8.85
CA GLU A 5 8.90 -14.58 -10.22
C GLU A 5 7.50 -14.00 -10.43
N CYS A 6 7.36 -13.14 -11.44
CA CYS A 6 6.06 -12.78 -12.01
C CYS A 6 5.75 -13.85 -13.06
N GLU A 7 4.68 -14.61 -12.90
CA GLU A 7 4.22 -15.52 -13.96
C GLU A 7 3.83 -14.72 -15.21
N GLU A 8 4.17 -15.25 -16.39
CA GLU A 8 4.06 -14.62 -17.72
C GLU A 8 2.64 -14.24 -18.17
N ASN A 9 1.61 -14.45 -17.35
CA ASN A 9 0.21 -14.29 -17.74
C ASN A 9 -0.52 -13.17 -17.00
N GLY A 10 0.15 -12.07 -16.63
CA GLY A 10 -0.52 -10.78 -16.32
C GLY A 10 -1.61 -10.76 -15.23
N GLU A 11 -1.92 -11.87 -14.56
CA GLU A 11 -2.85 -11.94 -13.44
C GLU A 11 -2.06 -11.62 -12.18
N CYS A 12 -2.11 -10.35 -11.78
CA CYS A 12 -1.69 -9.95 -10.46
C CYS A 12 -2.59 -10.70 -9.46
N ASP A 13 -2.02 -11.69 -8.77
CA ASP A 13 -2.71 -12.50 -7.76
C ASP A 13 -3.44 -11.58 -6.77
N GLN A 14 -4.77 -11.53 -6.92
CA GLN A 14 -5.65 -10.67 -6.16
C GLN A 14 -5.90 -11.20 -4.73
N ARG A 15 -5.14 -12.19 -4.25
CA ARG A 15 -5.37 -12.83 -2.93
C ARG A 15 -4.74 -12.11 -1.75
N SER A 16 -4.33 -10.85 -1.88
CA SER A 16 -3.75 -10.12 -0.73
C SER A 16 -4.19 -8.67 -0.55
N ILE A 17 -5.13 -8.13 -1.34
CA ILE A 17 -5.70 -6.78 -1.09
C ILE A 17 -6.85 -6.88 -0.06
N HIS A 18 -6.70 -7.72 0.96
CA HIS A 18 -7.63 -7.80 2.10
C HIS A 18 -7.03 -7.15 3.36
N PHE A 19 -6.00 -6.31 3.21
CA PHE A 19 -5.36 -5.69 4.38
C PHE A 19 -6.16 -4.51 4.94
N LEU A 20 -7.01 -3.86 4.13
CA LEU A 20 -7.74 -2.67 4.54
C LEU A 20 -9.12 -2.64 3.86
N ARG A 21 -10.21 -2.89 4.61
CA ARG A 21 -11.62 -2.95 4.15
C ARG A 21 -12.16 -1.64 3.54
N PHE A 22 -11.30 -0.64 3.32
CA PHE A 22 -11.63 0.65 2.75
C PHE A 22 -11.08 0.89 1.34
N ILE A 23 -10.17 0.02 0.88
CA ILE A 23 -9.66 0.08 -0.50
C ILE A 23 -10.69 -0.62 -1.37
N VAL A 24 -11.38 0.16 -2.21
CA VAL A 24 -12.45 -0.34 -3.07
C VAL A 24 -11.82 -0.94 -4.33
N HIS A 25 -10.88 -0.22 -4.96
CA HIS A 25 -10.15 -0.68 -6.14
C HIS A 25 -8.71 -0.15 -6.15
N MET A 26 -7.76 -0.96 -6.63
CA MET A 26 -6.42 -0.49 -7.03
C MET A 26 -6.50 -0.07 -8.49
N LEU A 27 -6.14 1.17 -8.83
CA LEU A 27 -6.17 1.67 -10.20
C LEU A 27 -4.84 1.40 -10.92
N ASP A 28 -3.73 1.67 -10.23
CA ASP A 28 -2.37 1.31 -10.63
C ASP A 28 -1.46 1.25 -9.38
N ASN A 29 -0.15 1.13 -9.57
CA ASN A 29 0.83 1.03 -8.47
C ASN A 29 0.96 2.32 -7.62
N THR A 30 0.37 3.43 -8.07
CA THR A 30 0.45 4.76 -7.44
C THR A 30 -0.93 5.31 -7.06
N HIS A 31 -2.01 4.79 -7.62
CA HIS A 31 -3.37 5.27 -7.41
C HIS A 31 -4.28 4.19 -6.80
N MET A 32 -4.91 4.54 -5.68
CA MET A 32 -5.88 3.70 -4.98
C MET A 32 -7.22 4.43 -4.87
N PHE A 33 -8.30 3.74 -5.19
CA PHE A 33 -9.65 4.23 -4.98
C PHE A 33 -10.14 3.80 -3.58
N VAL A 34 -10.37 4.77 -2.71
CA VAL A 34 -10.71 4.57 -1.29
C VAL A 34 -12.02 5.24 -0.93
N GLN A 35 -12.68 4.78 0.13
CA GLN A 35 -13.90 5.44 0.63
C GLN A 35 -13.61 6.87 1.11
N PRO A 36 -14.52 7.85 0.88
CA PRO A 36 -14.23 9.26 1.16
C PRO A 36 -13.96 9.53 2.66
N HIS A 37 -14.64 8.82 3.56
CA HIS A 37 -14.48 8.98 5.01
C HIS A 37 -13.13 8.47 5.56
N VAL A 38 -12.38 7.66 4.79
CA VAL A 38 -11.06 7.18 5.21
C VAL A 38 -9.91 8.03 4.69
N ALA A 39 -10.17 8.98 3.78
CA ALA A 39 -9.11 9.81 3.21
C ALA A 39 -8.35 10.58 4.30
N ASP A 40 -9.07 11.18 5.25
CA ASP A 40 -8.47 11.92 6.36
C ASP A 40 -7.76 10.99 7.36
N MET A 41 -8.30 9.80 7.60
CA MET A 41 -7.65 8.78 8.43
C MET A 41 -6.31 8.35 7.82
N ILE A 42 -6.28 8.06 6.53
CA ILE A 42 -5.06 7.67 5.81
C ILE A 42 -4.02 8.78 5.88
N ARG A 43 -4.41 10.03 5.63
CA ARG A 43 -3.50 11.18 5.73
C ARG A 43 -2.90 11.33 7.13
N SER A 44 -3.73 11.24 8.16
CA SER A 44 -3.28 11.30 9.55
C SER A 44 -2.28 10.18 9.87
N LYS A 45 -2.60 8.92 9.52
CA LYS A 45 -1.73 7.77 9.77
C LYS A 45 -0.42 7.81 8.99
N ILE A 46 -0.41 8.34 7.77
CA ILE A 46 0.82 8.57 7.01
C ILE A 46 1.70 9.61 7.71
N SER A 47 1.10 10.68 8.25
CA SER A 47 1.85 11.68 9.02
C SER A 47 2.48 11.07 10.27
N GLU A 48 1.68 10.37 11.09
CA GLU A 48 2.16 9.68 12.29
C GLU A 48 3.31 8.71 11.97
N PHE A 49 3.18 7.96 10.87
CA PHE A 49 4.21 7.02 10.43
C PHE A 49 5.51 7.72 10.02
N ARG A 50 5.42 8.86 9.32
CA ARG A 50 6.60 9.65 8.93
C ARG A 50 7.34 10.18 10.14
N ASP A 51 6.63 10.66 11.15
CA ASP A 51 7.21 11.20 12.37
C ASP A 51 7.90 10.11 13.21
N GLN A 52 7.38 8.89 13.17
CA GLN A 52 7.95 7.73 13.86
C GLN A 52 9.09 7.04 13.09
N ASN A 53 9.37 7.46 11.85
CA ASN A 53 10.40 6.82 11.05
C ASN A 53 11.79 7.26 11.52
N THR A 54 12.39 6.46 12.39
CA THR A 54 13.72 6.69 12.98
C THR A 54 14.87 6.09 12.16
N TYR A 55 14.60 5.61 10.94
CA TYR A 55 15.64 5.01 10.13
C TYR A 55 16.68 6.06 9.69
N GLU A 56 17.85 6.01 10.29
CA GLU A 56 19.06 6.68 9.80
C GLU A 56 19.90 5.70 8.99
N LYS A 57 20.32 6.11 7.79
CA LYS A 57 21.19 5.28 6.95
C LYS A 57 22.53 5.06 7.67
N PRO A 58 22.95 3.82 7.95
CA PRO A 58 24.26 3.56 8.54
C PRO A 58 25.38 3.98 7.58
N ALA A 59 26.45 4.55 8.14
CA ALA A 59 27.63 5.04 7.42
C ALA A 59 28.37 3.94 6.65
#